data_AF-A0A839YJI2-F1
#
_entry.id   AF-A0A839YJI2-F1
#
_cell.length_a   1.000
_cell.length_b   1.000
_cell.length_c   1.000
_cell.angle_alpha   90.00
_cell.angle_beta   90.00
_cell.angle_gamma   90.00
#
_symmetry.space_group_name_H-M   'P 1'
#
loop_
_entity.id
_entity.type
_entity.pdbx_description
1 polymer ?
#
loop_
_entity_poly.entity_id
_entity_poly.type
_entity_poly.pdbx_seq_one_letter_code
_entity_poly.pdbx_strand_id
1 'polypeptide(L)'
;MLQPKDSHVLRAIASYEAAIGEIGVRAAWGDWADWVPAGKVGVVGQRITGCSHLGFATYDGPDFKGLCDAARYDARDQASTFASLGVELID
;
A
#
# COMPACT_ATOMS: atom_id res chain seq x y z
N MET A 1 11.28 27.92 1.86
CA MET A 1 11.62 26.51 1.60
C MET A 1 10.37 25.70 1.92
N LEU A 2 9.75 25.02 0.96
CA LEU A 2 8.52 24.25 1.20
C LEU A 2 8.89 22.96 1.93
N GLN A 3 8.34 22.72 3.11
CA GLN A 3 8.59 21.46 3.82
C GLN A 3 7.58 20.41 3.33
N PRO A 4 7.90 19.10 3.33
CA PRO A 4 6.95 18.08 2.89
C PRO A 4 5.59 18.18 3.59
N LYS A 5 5.56 18.55 4.88
CA LYS A 5 4.32 18.76 5.64
C LYS A 5 3.34 19.75 4.96
N ASP A 6 3.86 20.73 4.23
CA ASP A 6 3.11 21.82 3.59
C ASP A 6 2.52 21.42 2.23
N SER A 7 2.84 20.23 1.69
CA SER A 7 2.35 19.77 0.38
C SER A 7 2.00 18.29 0.39
N HIS A 8 0.77 17.97 -0.01
CA HIS A 8 0.31 16.59 -0.16
C HIS A 8 1.22 15.75 -1.07
N VAL A 9 1.67 16.33 -2.19
CA VAL A 9 2.54 15.66 -3.15
C VAL A 9 3.90 15.34 -2.54
N LEU A 10 4.50 16.30 -1.82
CA LEU A 10 5.81 16.08 -1.19
C LEU A 10 5.75 15.05 -0.07
N ARG A 11 4.64 14.97 0.69
CA ARG A 11 4.43 13.88 1.66
C ARG A 11 4.32 12.52 0.98
N ALA A 12 3.58 12.45 -0.13
CA ALA A 12 3.45 11.21 -0.89
C ALA A 12 4.79 10.74 -1.45
N ILE A 13 5.57 11.65 -2.06
CA ILE A 13 6.92 11.35 -2.54
C ILE A 13 7.79 10.81 -1.41
N ALA A 14 7.89 11.54 -0.28
CA ALA A 14 8.70 11.10 0.86
C ALA A 14 8.24 9.73 1.43
N SER A 15 6.93 9.48 1.47
CA SER A 15 6.38 8.21 1.93
C SER A 15 6.75 7.05 1.01
N TYR A 16 6.67 7.24 -0.32
CA TYR A 16 7.03 6.19 -1.27
C TYR A 16 8.53 5.99 -1.39
N GLU A 17 9.34 7.06 -1.33
CA GLU A 17 10.80 6.97 -1.32
C GLU A 17 11.30 6.16 -0.10
N ALA A 18 10.71 6.36 1.07
CA ALA A 18 11.02 5.59 2.27
C ALA A 18 10.60 4.11 2.17
N ALA A 19 9.61 3.79 1.33
CA ALA A 19 9.04 2.47 1.15
C ALA A 19 9.57 1.71 -0.09
N ILE A 20 10.57 2.25 -0.82
CA ILE A 20 11.15 1.58 -1.98
C ILE A 20 11.69 0.20 -1.57
N GLY A 21 11.30 -0.84 -2.32
CA GLY A 21 11.63 -2.23 -2.03
C GLY A 21 10.56 -2.98 -1.24
N GLU A 22 9.65 -2.28 -0.56
CA GLU A 22 8.49 -2.90 0.08
C GLU A 22 7.40 -3.25 -0.93
N ILE A 23 6.47 -4.12 -0.53
CA ILE A 23 5.28 -4.45 -1.33
C ILE A 23 4.19 -3.43 -1.00
N GLY A 24 3.87 -2.55 -1.95
CA GLY A 24 2.78 -1.59 -1.82
C GLY A 24 1.48 -2.17 -2.35
N VAL A 25 0.36 -1.88 -1.67
CA VAL A 25 -0.97 -2.28 -2.14
C VAL A 25 -1.33 -1.54 -3.42
N ARG A 26 -1.78 -2.29 -4.45
CA ARG A 26 -2.31 -1.75 -5.71
C ARG A 26 -3.82 -1.91 -5.87
N ALA A 27 -4.39 -2.94 -5.24
CA ALA A 27 -5.81 -3.22 -5.28
C ALA A 27 -6.28 -3.85 -3.97
N ALA A 28 -7.55 -3.62 -3.63
CA ALA A 28 -8.16 -4.15 -2.44
C ALA A 28 -9.60 -4.63 -2.68
N TRP A 29 -10.01 -5.63 -1.91
CA TRP A 29 -11.32 -6.28 -1.95
C TRP A 29 -11.89 -6.36 -0.54
N GLY A 30 -13.20 -6.11 -0.42
CA GLY A 30 -13.92 -6.31 0.82
C GLY A 30 -14.36 -7.76 1.00
N ASP A 31 -15.05 -8.01 2.10
CA ASP A 31 -15.65 -9.31 2.46
C ASP A 31 -16.75 -9.80 1.51
N TRP A 32 -17.16 -8.98 0.55
CA TRP A 32 -18.02 -9.37 -0.56
C TRP A 32 -17.34 -10.33 -1.55
N ALA A 33 -16.00 -10.41 -1.54
CA ALA A 33 -15.26 -11.34 -2.38
C ALA A 33 -15.11 -12.69 -1.68
N ASP A 34 -15.37 -13.80 -2.39
CA ASP A 34 -15.40 -15.16 -1.83
C ASP A 34 -14.13 -15.59 -1.08
N TRP A 35 -13.00 -14.95 -1.37
CA TRP A 35 -11.70 -15.26 -0.77
C TRP A 35 -11.32 -14.34 0.40
N VAL A 36 -12.16 -13.34 0.72
CA VAL A 36 -11.91 -12.38 1.80
C VAL A 36 -12.84 -12.68 2.97
N PRO A 37 -12.28 -13.12 4.13
CA PRO A 37 -13.09 -13.34 5.31
C PRO A 37 -13.74 -12.05 5.84
N ALA A 38 -14.87 -12.18 6.53
CA ALA A 38 -15.51 -11.06 7.21
C ALA A 38 -14.54 -10.37 8.19
N GLY A 39 -14.54 -9.03 8.18
CA GLY A 39 -13.63 -8.21 9.00
C GLY A 39 -12.20 -8.10 8.47
N LYS A 40 -11.89 -8.70 7.31
CA LYS A 40 -10.61 -8.55 6.62
C LYS A 40 -10.77 -7.74 5.33
N VAL A 41 -9.65 -7.25 4.83
CA VAL A 41 -9.51 -6.69 3.48
C VAL A 41 -8.50 -7.54 2.74
N GLY A 42 -8.92 -8.05 1.58
CA GLY A 42 -8.03 -8.69 0.64
C GLY A 42 -7.23 -7.64 -0.11
N VAL A 43 -5.92 -7.83 -0.24
CA VAL A 43 -5.04 -6.91 -0.96
C VAL A 43 -4.21 -7.64 -1.99
N VAL A 44 -3.96 -6.96 -3.10
CA VAL A 44 -2.93 -7.35 -4.09
C VAL A 44 -1.94 -6.20 -4.17
N GLY A 45 -0.65 -6.53 -4.10
CA GLY A 45 0.43 -5.56 -4.10
C GLY A 45 1.60 -6.01 -4.96
N GLN A 46 2.48 -5.07 -5.24
CA GLN A 46 3.69 -5.27 -6.03
C GLN A 46 4.84 -4.48 -5.40
N ARG A 47 6.08 -4.85 -5.70
CA ARG A 47 7.24 -4.16 -5.13
C ARG A 47 7.33 -2.73 -5.64
N ILE A 48 7.43 -1.76 -4.73
CA ILE A 48 7.66 -0.35 -5.04
C ILE A 48 9.09 -0.17 -5.54
N THR A 49 9.24 0.49 -6.67
CA THR A 49 10.56 0.81 -7.27
C THR A 49 10.90 2.29 -7.25
N GLY A 50 9.91 3.14 -6.94
CA GLY A 50 10.07 4.58 -6.90
C GLY A 50 8.72 5.30 -6.93
N CYS A 51 8.76 6.59 -7.24
CA CYS A 51 7.57 7.40 -7.47
C CYS A 51 7.83 8.51 -8.50
N SER A 52 6.78 8.95 -9.17
CA SER A 52 6.83 10.11 -10.07
C SER A 52 6.92 11.43 -9.29
N HIS A 53 7.27 12.50 -10.00
CA HIS A 53 7.27 13.88 -9.47
C HIS A 53 5.89 14.38 -9.00
N LEU A 54 4.81 13.64 -9.28
CA LEU A 54 3.45 13.91 -8.78
C LEU A 54 3.07 13.05 -7.57
N GLY A 55 3.97 12.21 -7.07
CA GLY A 55 3.72 11.34 -5.91
C GLY A 55 2.93 10.09 -6.23
N PHE A 56 2.96 9.61 -7.48
CA PHE A 56 2.42 8.29 -7.84
C PHE A 56 3.52 7.24 -7.78
N ALA A 57 3.31 6.15 -7.04
CA ALA A 57 4.24 5.05 -6.95
C ALA A 57 4.45 4.33 -8.30
N THR A 58 5.67 3.84 -8.51
CA THR A 58 6.03 2.92 -9.58
C THR A 58 6.27 1.54 -8.99
N TYR A 59 5.89 0.51 -9.72
CA TYR A 59 5.92 -0.87 -9.26
C TYR A 59 6.55 -1.80 -10.30
N ASP A 60 7.16 -2.89 -9.84
CA ASP A 60 7.73 -3.93 -10.71
C ASP A 60 7.76 -5.32 -10.03
N GLY A 61 7.84 -6.38 -10.83
CA GLY A 61 7.92 -7.77 -10.37
C GLY A 61 6.58 -8.50 -10.31
N PRO A 62 6.48 -9.63 -9.59
CA PRO A 62 5.23 -10.37 -9.48
C PRO A 62 4.22 -9.65 -8.58
N ASP A 63 2.94 -9.97 -8.77
CA ASP A 63 1.89 -9.59 -7.83
C ASP A 63 1.91 -10.53 -6.61
N PHE A 64 1.70 -9.96 -5.43
CA PHE A 64 1.53 -10.67 -4.17
C PHE A 64 0.12 -10.46 -3.67
N LYS A 65 -0.52 -11.52 -3.17
CA LYS A 65 -1.86 -11.49 -2.62
C LYS A 65 -1.83 -11.76 -1.12
N GLY A 66 -2.71 -11.10 -0.37
CA GLY A 66 -2.79 -11.30 1.08
C GLY A 66 -4.04 -10.71 1.72
N LEU A 67 -4.13 -10.86 3.03
CA LEU A 67 -5.22 -10.38 3.87
C LEU A 67 -4.68 -9.44 4.96
N CYS A 68 -5.38 -8.36 5.25
CA CYS A 68 -5.12 -7.51 6.41
C CYS A 68 -6.41 -7.20 7.17
N ASP A 69 -6.27 -6.69 8.39
CA ASP A 69 -7.41 -6.23 9.18
C ASP A 69 -8.09 -5.00 8.55
N ALA A 70 -9.43 -5.00 8.50
CA ALA A 70 -10.17 -3.92 7.86
C ALA A 70 -9.97 -2.55 8.54
N ALA A 71 -9.88 -2.50 9.87
CA ALA A 71 -9.65 -1.25 10.58
C ALA A 71 -8.22 -0.74 10.35
N ARG A 72 -7.24 -1.65 10.26
CA ARG A 72 -5.87 -1.29 9.90
C ARG A 72 -5.74 -0.78 8.46
N TYR A 73 -6.49 -1.38 7.54
CA TYR A 73 -6.57 -0.88 6.17
C TYR A 73 -7.22 0.50 6.08
N ASP A 74 -8.26 0.77 6.89
CA ASP A 74 -8.91 2.08 6.90
C ASP A 74 -8.00 3.19 7.46
N ALA A 75 -7.18 2.84 8.47
CA ALA A 75 -6.19 3.73 9.10
C ALA A 75 -4.81 3.75 8.42
N ARG A 76 -4.69 3.18 7.20
CA ARG A 76 -3.42 2.99 6.50
C ARG A 76 -2.67 4.29 6.23
N ASP A 77 -1.35 4.19 6.15
CA ASP A 77 -0.51 5.29 5.71
C ASP A 77 -0.55 5.47 4.18
N GLN A 78 0.13 6.51 3.69
CA GLN A 78 0.12 6.91 2.29
C GLN A 78 0.72 5.86 1.35
N ALA A 79 1.74 5.11 1.80
CA ALA A 79 2.39 4.07 1.00
C ALA A 79 1.63 2.74 1.04
N SER A 80 0.85 2.52 2.11
CA SER A 80 -0.01 1.35 2.31
C SER A 80 0.74 0.05 2.02
N THR A 81 1.90 -0.14 2.65
CA THR A 81 2.74 -1.32 2.40
C THR A 81 2.21 -2.55 3.13
N PHE A 82 2.52 -3.73 2.63
CA PHE A 82 2.13 -4.99 3.26
C PHE A 82 2.66 -5.08 4.69
N ALA A 83 3.89 -4.60 4.93
CA ALA A 83 4.49 -4.55 6.25
C ALA A 83 3.73 -3.61 7.19
N SER A 84 3.43 -2.38 6.75
CA SER A 84 2.68 -1.40 7.55
C SER A 84 1.27 -1.87 7.90
N LEU A 85 0.65 -2.63 7.01
CA LEU A 85 -0.70 -3.18 7.15
C LEU A 85 -0.74 -4.52 7.89
N GLY A 86 0.41 -5.14 8.16
CA GLY A 86 0.47 -6.47 8.75
C GLY A 86 -0.21 -7.52 7.87
N VAL A 87 0.02 -7.46 6.56
CA VAL A 87 -0.60 -8.38 5.59
C VAL A 87 -0.07 -9.80 5.79
N GLU A 88 -0.99 -10.74 5.88
CA GLU A 88 -0.74 -12.18 5.82
C GLU A 88 -0.84 -12.63 4.36
N LEU A 89 0.26 -13.13 3.80
CA LEU A 89 0.29 -13.61 2.40
C LEU A 89 -0.55 -14.86 2.23
N ILE A 90 -1.21 -14.96 1.08
CA ILE A 90 -1.99 -16.13 0.67
C ILE A 90 -1.59 -16.55 -0.75
N ASP A 91 -1.70 -17.85 -1.02
CA ASP A 91 -1.41 -18.44 -2.34
C ASP A 91 -2.52 -18.16 -3.38
#